data_AF-A0A2G9RIV1-F1
#
_entry.id   AF-A0A2G9RIV1-F1
#
_cell.length_a   1.000
_cell.length_b   1.000
_cell.length_c   1.000
_cell.angle_alpha   90.00
_cell.angle_beta   90.00
_cell.angle_gamma   90.00
#
_symmetry.space_group_name_H-M   'P 1'
#
loop_
_entity.id
_entity.type
_entity.pdbx_description
1 polymer ?
#
loop_
_entity_poly.entity_id
_entity_poly.type
_entity_poly.pdbx_seq_one_letter_code
_entity_poly.pdbx_strand_id
1 'polypeptide(L)'
;MPLLRELQENNPNDYRNYLWMTDSCFQQLLSLLSPYIMKQDTCMRAVIPAEQRLIATLCYLATGRSLQDIKFTTGISPQALGVIIPETCSAIIQVLQKDYIRFRSNTQQWQDVAAQFDNLWNFPNCGGAIDGKHVRIVPPPNSGSYCFIYKRVFQHSSGCCGVSQL
;
A
#
# COMPACT_ATOMS: atom_id res chain seq x y z
N MET A 1 4.03 -21.06 -4.87
CA MET A 1 2.61 -21.17 -4.42
C MET A 1 1.79 -21.80 -5.53
N PRO A 2 1.34 -23.06 -5.42
CA PRO A 2 0.64 -23.76 -6.50
C PRO A 2 -0.58 -23.00 -7.01
N LEU A 3 -1.42 -22.51 -6.08
CA LEU A 3 -2.63 -21.74 -6.40
C LEU A 3 -2.33 -20.41 -7.10
N LEU A 4 -1.25 -19.71 -6.72
CA LEU A 4 -0.90 -18.43 -7.36
C LEU A 4 -0.42 -18.62 -8.80
N ARG A 5 0.31 -19.72 -9.06
CA ARG A 5 0.75 -20.09 -10.41
C ARG A 5 -0.43 -20.48 -11.29
N GLU A 6 -1.38 -21.23 -10.72
CA GLU A 6 -2.62 -21.58 -11.41
C GLU A 6 -3.48 -20.35 -11.74
N LEU A 7 -3.57 -19.37 -10.82
CA LEU A 7 -4.24 -18.10 -11.09
C LEU A 7 -3.51 -17.28 -12.16
N GLN A 8 -2.18 -17.26 -12.16
CA GLN A 8 -1.40 -16.55 -13.17
C GLN A 8 -1.65 -17.10 -14.57
N GLU A 9 -1.72 -18.42 -14.72
CA GLU A 9 -1.89 -19.11 -16.01
C GLU A 9 -3.35 -19.10 -16.50
N ASN A 10 -4.30 -19.34 -15.60
CA ASN A 10 -5.69 -19.58 -15.97
C ASN A 10 -6.61 -18.37 -15.74
N ASN A 11 -6.31 -17.50 -14.76
CA ASN A 11 -7.19 -16.40 -14.35
C ASN A 11 -6.41 -15.12 -13.98
N PRO A 12 -5.83 -14.41 -14.96
CA PRO A 12 -4.96 -13.26 -14.72
C PRO A 12 -5.67 -12.09 -13.99
N ASN A 13 -6.99 -11.96 -14.14
CA ASN A 13 -7.77 -10.97 -13.40
C ASN A 13 -7.83 -11.30 -11.90
N ASP A 14 -7.98 -12.58 -11.55
CA ASP A 14 -8.01 -13.02 -10.15
C ASP A 14 -6.62 -12.91 -9.52
N TYR A 15 -5.56 -13.21 -10.29
CA TYR A 15 -4.19 -12.93 -9.87
C TYR A 15 -3.98 -11.44 -9.54
N ARG A 16 -4.46 -10.54 -10.42
CA ARG A 16 -4.42 -9.10 -10.18
C ARG A 16 -5.24 -8.69 -8.97
N ASN A 17 -6.44 -9.24 -8.79
CA ASN A 17 -7.27 -8.94 -7.62
C ASN A 17 -6.67 -9.47 -6.32
N TYR A 18 -5.89 -10.55 -6.39
CA TYR A 18 -5.24 -11.16 -5.25
C TYR A 18 -4.02 -10.37 -4.79
N LEU A 19 -3.16 -9.91 -5.72
CA LEU A 19 -1.94 -9.14 -5.39
C LEU A 19 -2.09 -7.63 -5.52
N TRP A 20 -3.22 -7.15 -6.07
CA TRP A 20 -3.50 -5.75 -6.41
C TRP A 20 -2.51 -5.15 -7.44
N MET A 21 -1.84 -6.00 -8.21
CA MET A 21 -0.86 -5.60 -9.25
C MET A 21 -0.84 -6.57 -10.42
N THR A 22 -0.31 -6.12 -11.56
CA THR A 22 -0.09 -6.99 -12.72
C THR A 22 1.14 -7.88 -12.52
N ASP A 23 1.20 -9.00 -13.23
CA ASP A 23 2.35 -9.91 -13.16
C ASP A 23 3.67 -9.22 -13.57
N SER A 24 3.64 -8.40 -14.62
CA SER A 24 4.81 -7.61 -15.04
C SER A 24 5.34 -6.70 -13.94
N CYS A 25 4.44 -6.03 -13.20
CA CYS A 25 4.80 -5.16 -12.09
C CYS A 25 5.36 -5.98 -10.92
N PHE A 26 4.76 -7.13 -10.63
CA PHE A 26 5.24 -8.05 -9.60
C PHE A 26 6.65 -8.56 -9.89
N GLN A 27 6.93 -9.00 -11.13
CA GLN A 27 8.26 -9.47 -11.52
C GLN A 27 9.31 -8.36 -11.45
N GLN A 28 8.95 -7.14 -11.89
CA GLN A 28 9.83 -5.98 -11.75
C GLN A 28 10.14 -5.69 -10.27
N LEU A 29 9.12 -5.62 -9.43
CA LEU A 29 9.29 -5.40 -8.00
C LEU A 29 10.13 -6.51 -7.35
N LEU A 30 9.89 -7.76 -7.70
CA LEU A 30 10.64 -8.91 -7.21
C LEU A 30 12.13 -8.82 -7.59
N SER A 31 12.45 -8.44 -8.83
CA SER A 31 13.85 -8.30 -9.27
C SER A 31 14.59 -7.22 -8.50
N LEU A 32 13.93 -6.10 -8.17
CA LEU A 32 14.52 -5.02 -7.38
C LEU A 32 14.69 -5.41 -5.91
N LEU A 33 13.75 -6.17 -5.35
CA LEU A 33 13.78 -6.55 -3.92
C LEU A 33 14.62 -7.78 -3.62
N SER A 34 14.78 -8.69 -4.59
CA SER A 34 15.53 -9.94 -4.46
C SER A 34 16.89 -9.78 -3.74
N PRO A 35 17.76 -8.81 -4.08
CA PRO A 35 19.05 -8.65 -3.39
C PRO A 35 18.92 -8.30 -1.89
N TYR A 36 17.78 -7.76 -1.45
CA TYR A 36 17.55 -7.33 -0.06
C TYR A 36 16.81 -8.38 0.78
N ILE A 37 15.97 -9.21 0.16
CA ILE A 37 15.10 -10.16 0.88
C ILE A 37 15.50 -11.63 0.71
N MET A 38 16.42 -11.93 -0.21
CA MET A 38 16.96 -13.28 -0.40
C MET A 38 17.80 -13.67 0.82
N LYS A 39 17.55 -14.88 1.34
CA LYS A 39 18.32 -15.49 2.42
C LYS A 39 18.94 -16.78 1.89
N GLN A 40 19.95 -17.29 2.59
CA GLN A 40 20.62 -18.54 2.24
C GLN A 40 19.98 -19.72 2.98
N ASP A 41 20.08 -20.91 2.38
CA ASP A 41 19.67 -22.15 3.04
C ASP A 41 20.54 -22.42 4.27
N THR A 42 19.93 -23.03 5.29
CA THR A 42 20.65 -23.50 6.47
C THR A 42 20.59 -25.02 6.52
N CYS A 43 21.58 -25.66 7.17
CA CYS A 43 21.61 -27.12 7.30
C CYS A 43 20.34 -27.72 7.92
N MET A 44 19.58 -26.94 8.70
CA MET A 44 18.37 -27.39 9.40
C MET A 44 17.06 -27.03 8.69
N ARG A 45 17.07 -26.09 7.74
CA ARG A 45 15.83 -25.59 7.12
C ARG A 45 16.10 -24.94 5.76
N ALA A 46 15.30 -25.36 4.78
CA ALA A 46 15.20 -24.70 3.49
C ALA A 46 14.66 -23.28 3.64
N VAL A 47 15.26 -22.34 2.91
CA VAL A 47 14.89 -20.93 2.95
C VAL A 47 13.53 -20.70 2.30
N ILE A 48 12.78 -19.74 2.85
CA ILE A 48 11.57 -19.26 2.20
C ILE A 48 12.01 -18.37 1.01
N PRO A 49 11.65 -18.71 -0.25
CA PRO A 49 12.08 -17.96 -1.41
C PRO A 49 11.65 -16.49 -1.36
N ALA A 50 12.45 -15.61 -1.98
CA ALA A 50 12.18 -14.17 -2.08
C ALA A 50 10.77 -13.88 -2.64
N GLU A 51 10.37 -14.63 -3.67
CA GLU A 51 9.04 -14.56 -4.27
C GLU A 51 7.92 -14.80 -3.23
N GLN A 52 8.05 -15.86 -2.43
CA GLN A 52 7.05 -16.23 -1.44
C GLN A 52 6.99 -15.23 -0.27
N ARG A 53 8.14 -14.67 0.11
CA ARG A 53 8.23 -13.57 1.10
C ARG A 53 7.51 -12.31 0.61
N LEU A 54 7.71 -11.97 -0.67
CA LEU A 54 7.04 -10.83 -1.29
C LEU A 54 5.54 -11.04 -1.40
N ILE A 55 5.08 -12.20 -1.89
CA ILE A 55 3.65 -12.54 -1.98
C ILE A 55 2.98 -12.42 -0.61
N ALA A 56 3.57 -13.00 0.44
CA ALA A 56 3.00 -12.95 1.78
C ALA A 56 2.84 -11.51 2.30
N THR A 57 3.84 -10.67 2.03
CA THR A 57 3.83 -9.25 2.41
C THR A 57 2.78 -8.46 1.64
N LEU A 58 2.69 -8.66 0.32
CA LEU A 58 1.69 -7.98 -0.51
C LEU A 58 0.27 -8.39 -0.12
N CYS A 59 0.03 -9.68 0.15
CA CYS A 59 -1.26 -10.16 0.62
C CYS A 59 -1.65 -9.53 1.96
N TYR A 60 -0.68 -9.41 2.88
CA TYR A 60 -0.90 -8.72 4.16
C TYR A 60 -1.29 -7.26 3.96
N LEU A 61 -0.57 -6.52 3.11
CA LEU A 61 -0.83 -5.10 2.85
C LEU A 61 -2.16 -4.87 2.11
N ALA A 62 -2.49 -5.71 1.14
CA ALA A 62 -3.72 -5.56 0.34
C ALA A 62 -4.99 -5.91 1.13
N THR A 63 -4.91 -6.92 2.01
CA THR A 63 -6.12 -7.46 2.68
C THR A 63 -6.26 -7.05 4.14
N GLY A 64 -5.16 -6.66 4.81
CA GLY A 64 -5.16 -6.33 6.25
C GLY A 64 -5.52 -7.52 7.15
N ARG A 65 -5.42 -8.77 6.65
CA ARG A 65 -5.77 -9.98 7.40
C ARG A 65 -4.76 -10.30 8.51
N SER A 66 -5.19 -11.12 9.46
CA SER A 66 -4.31 -11.60 10.52
C SER A 66 -3.22 -12.53 9.99
N LEU A 67 -2.08 -12.62 10.69
CA LEU A 67 -1.01 -13.54 10.33
C LEU A 67 -1.46 -15.01 10.39
N GLN A 68 -2.48 -15.32 11.21
CA GLN A 68 -3.06 -16.67 11.29
C GLN A 68 -3.78 -17.05 9.99
N ASP A 69 -4.46 -16.10 9.35
CA ASP A 69 -5.14 -16.35 8.08
C ASP A 69 -4.15 -16.48 6.93
N ILE A 70 -3.11 -15.63 6.93
CA ILE A 70 -2.07 -15.63 5.91
C ILE A 70 -1.24 -16.91 5.95
N LYS A 71 -1.06 -17.52 7.13
CA LYS A 71 -0.40 -18.83 7.27
C LYS A 71 -1.03 -19.89 6.38
N PHE A 72 -2.35 -19.99 6.31
CA PHE A 72 -3.03 -21.02 5.51
C PHE A 72 -2.83 -20.82 4.02
N THR A 73 -2.70 -19.55 3.60
CA THR A 73 -2.55 -19.23 2.18
C THR A 73 -1.10 -19.33 1.72
N THR A 74 -0.16 -18.97 2.60
CA THR A 74 1.27 -18.89 2.27
C THR A 74 2.09 -20.06 2.78
N GLY A 75 1.52 -20.95 3.60
CA GLY A 75 2.24 -22.06 4.22
C GLY A 75 3.36 -21.64 5.20
N ILE A 76 3.46 -20.35 5.56
CA ILE A 76 4.49 -19.81 6.44
C ILE A 76 3.92 -19.64 7.85
N SER A 77 4.66 -20.03 8.88
CA SER A 77 4.21 -19.85 10.26
C SER A 77 4.01 -18.38 10.62
N PRO A 78 3.02 -18.03 11.47
CA PRO A 78 2.78 -16.65 11.90
C PRO A 78 4.01 -15.99 12.51
N GLN A 79 4.84 -16.75 13.23
CA GLN A 79 6.10 -16.26 13.81
C GLN A 79 7.09 -15.83 12.73
N ALA A 80 7.24 -16.62 11.66
CA ALA A 80 8.11 -16.26 10.54
C ALA A 80 7.53 -15.10 9.74
N LEU A 81 6.20 -15.06 9.52
CA LEU A 81 5.53 -13.94 8.88
C LEU A 81 5.76 -12.62 9.63
N GLY A 82 5.72 -12.64 10.97
CA GLY A 82 5.99 -11.47 11.81
C GLY A 82 7.39 -10.88 11.65
N VAL A 83 8.36 -11.66 11.15
CA VAL A 83 9.71 -11.18 10.82
C VAL A 83 9.80 -10.80 9.33
N ILE A 84 9.27 -11.66 8.45
CA ILE A 84 9.35 -11.49 7.00
C ILE A 84 8.65 -10.22 6.53
N ILE A 85 7.46 -9.94 7.06
CA ILE A 85 6.63 -8.81 6.60
C ILE A 85 7.36 -7.48 6.88
N PRO A 86 7.80 -7.17 8.12
CA PRO A 86 8.58 -5.95 8.38
C PRO A 86 9.89 -5.85 7.59
N GLU A 87 10.64 -6.96 7.46
CA GLU A 87 11.89 -6.99 6.65
C GLU A 87 11.59 -6.63 5.19
N THR A 88 10.54 -7.21 4.62
CA THR A 88 10.15 -6.98 3.22
C THR A 88 9.60 -5.57 3.03
N CYS A 89 8.79 -5.05 3.96
CA CYS A 89 8.33 -3.66 3.93
C CYS A 89 9.50 -2.66 3.97
N SER A 90 10.51 -2.93 4.80
CA SER A 90 11.70 -2.09 4.89
C SER A 90 12.47 -2.07 3.56
N ALA A 91 12.63 -3.24 2.92
CA ALA A 91 13.24 -3.35 1.60
C ALA A 91 12.43 -2.60 0.52
N ILE A 92 11.09 -2.71 0.55
CA ILE A 92 10.19 -1.97 -0.35
C ILE A 92 10.40 -0.47 -0.22
N ILE A 93 10.42 0.06 1.01
CA ILE A 93 10.66 1.47 1.25
C ILE A 93 12.04 1.86 0.72
N GLN A 94 13.09 1.13 1.07
CA GLN A 94 14.46 1.44 0.66
C GLN A 94 14.62 1.52 -0.88
N VAL A 95 14.03 0.56 -1.60
CA VAL A 95 14.13 0.48 -3.06
C VAL A 95 13.26 1.54 -3.74
N LEU A 96 12.01 1.70 -3.32
CA LEU A 96 11.04 2.55 -4.02
C LEU A 96 11.09 4.01 -3.59
N GLN A 97 11.57 4.32 -2.37
CA GLN A 97 11.58 5.69 -1.85
C GLN A 97 12.31 6.66 -2.79
N LYS A 98 13.46 6.24 -3.33
CA LYS A 98 14.29 7.08 -4.20
C LYS A 98 13.55 7.52 -5.47
N ASP A 99 12.79 6.61 -6.07
CA ASP A 99 12.19 6.83 -7.38
C ASP A 99 10.77 7.40 -7.27
N TYR A 100 10.00 6.98 -6.26
CA TYR A 100 8.57 7.26 -6.16
C TYR A 100 8.18 8.20 -5.01
N ILE A 101 8.97 8.28 -3.93
CA ILE A 101 8.63 9.08 -2.75
C ILE A 101 9.62 10.25 -2.62
N ARG A 102 9.27 11.38 -3.22
CA ARG A 102 10.06 12.62 -3.11
C ARG A 102 9.49 13.52 -2.02
N PHE A 103 10.15 13.55 -0.87
CA PHE A 103 9.87 14.57 0.13
C PHE A 103 10.46 15.91 -0.29
N ARG A 104 9.65 16.97 -0.20
CA ARG A 104 10.11 18.34 -0.44
C ARG A 104 11.04 18.76 0.70
N SER A 105 12.23 19.26 0.35
CA SER A 105 13.28 19.57 1.32
C SER A 105 13.30 21.04 1.75
N ASN A 106 12.61 21.91 1.01
CA ASN A 106 12.63 23.36 1.23
C ASN A 106 11.23 23.88 1.59
N THR A 107 11.15 24.78 2.56
CA THR A 107 9.94 25.51 2.96
C THR A 107 9.23 26.15 1.78
N GLN A 108 9.96 26.71 0.80
CA GLN A 108 9.33 27.32 -0.38
C GLN A 108 8.52 26.31 -1.20
N GLN A 109 9.06 25.09 -1.38
CA GLN A 109 8.35 24.04 -2.12
C GLN A 109 7.08 23.58 -1.39
N TRP A 110 7.07 23.63 -0.05
CA TRP A 110 5.87 23.34 0.73
C TRP A 110 4.83 24.46 0.61
N GLN A 111 5.25 25.71 0.59
CA GLN A 111 4.37 26.86 0.35
C GLN A 111 3.75 26.80 -1.04
N ASP A 112 4.53 26.44 -2.07
CA ASP A 112 4.03 26.32 -3.45
C ASP A 112 2.98 25.20 -3.57
N VAL A 113 3.15 24.10 -2.84
CA VAL A 113 2.15 23.01 -2.80
C VAL A 113 0.91 23.47 -2.03
N ALA A 114 1.06 24.10 -0.87
CA ALA A 114 -0.07 24.62 -0.09
C ALA A 114 -0.89 25.64 -0.90
N ALA A 115 -0.22 26.53 -1.64
CA ALA A 115 -0.88 27.48 -2.53
C ALA A 115 -1.60 26.77 -3.69
N GLN A 116 -1.04 25.71 -4.27
CA GLN A 116 -1.74 24.91 -5.28
C GLN A 116 -2.99 24.24 -4.72
N PHE A 117 -2.90 23.68 -3.51
CA PHE A 117 -4.04 23.06 -2.87
C PHE A 117 -5.16 24.06 -2.55
N ASP A 118 -4.78 25.26 -2.10
CA ASP A 118 -5.71 26.35 -1.84
C ASP A 118 -6.39 26.83 -3.14
N ASN A 119 -5.62 27.05 -4.20
CA ASN A 119 -6.17 27.52 -5.48
C ASN A 119 -7.09 26.50 -6.17
N LEU A 120 -6.78 25.20 -6.11
CA LEU A 120 -7.52 24.16 -6.82
C LEU A 120 -8.70 23.60 -6.01
N TRP A 121 -8.54 23.48 -4.70
CA TRP A 121 -9.49 22.80 -3.82
C TRP A 121 -9.93 23.61 -2.60
N ASN A 122 -9.53 24.89 -2.50
CA ASN A 122 -9.82 25.77 -1.35
C ASN A 122 -9.43 25.11 -0.02
N PHE A 123 -8.29 24.42 -0.04
CA PHE A 123 -7.74 23.70 1.10
C PHE A 123 -6.40 24.32 1.52
N PRO A 124 -6.43 25.38 2.35
CA PRO A 124 -5.22 26.08 2.74
C PRO A 124 -4.32 25.20 3.60
N ASN A 125 -3.01 25.46 3.55
CA ASN A 125 -2.00 24.77 4.35
C ASN A 125 -1.89 23.24 4.16
N CYS A 126 -2.37 22.65 3.05
CA CYS A 126 -2.08 21.24 2.77
C CYS A 126 -0.77 21.08 1.99
N GLY A 127 0.18 20.37 2.59
CA GLY A 127 1.45 20.04 1.97
C GLY A 127 1.40 18.86 0.99
N GLY A 128 0.26 18.19 0.84
CA GLY A 128 0.09 17.05 -0.05
C GLY A 128 -0.98 16.08 0.44
N ALA A 129 -1.44 15.19 -0.43
CA ALA A 129 -2.41 14.14 -0.10
C ALA A 129 -1.84 12.77 -0.49
N ILE A 130 -2.04 11.77 0.37
CA ILE A 130 -1.54 10.39 0.14
C ILE A 130 -2.66 9.45 -0.31
N ASP A 131 -3.84 9.57 0.31
CA ASP A 131 -5.04 8.78 -0.03
C ASP A 131 -6.29 9.59 0.33
N GLY A 132 -7.46 9.27 -0.22
CA GLY A 132 -8.72 9.94 0.13
C GLY A 132 -9.36 9.32 1.37
N LYS A 133 -9.73 10.14 2.37
CA LYS A 133 -10.64 9.69 3.43
C LYS A 133 -11.94 10.44 3.33
N HIS A 134 -13.04 9.68 3.38
CA HIS A 134 -14.34 10.27 3.56
C HIS A 134 -14.52 10.75 5.00
N VAL A 135 -14.55 12.06 5.18
CA VAL A 135 -14.83 12.71 6.46
C VAL A 135 -16.33 12.96 6.56
N ARG A 136 -16.94 12.59 7.69
CA ARG A 136 -18.34 12.94 7.97
C ARG A 136 -18.46 14.44 8.14
N ILE A 137 -19.41 15.05 7.42
CA ILE A 137 -19.71 16.48 7.52
C ILE A 137 -21.17 16.68 7.90
N VAL A 138 -21.46 17.82 8.50
CA VAL A 138 -22.83 18.33 8.54
C VAL A 138 -23.10 18.94 7.16
N PRO A 139 -24.17 18.53 6.46
CA PRO A 139 -24.46 19.05 5.13
C PRO A 139 -24.76 20.55 5.19
N PRO A 140 -24.22 21.37 4.27
CA PRO A 140 -24.60 22.76 4.18
C PRO A 140 -26.09 22.90 3.78
N PRO A 141 -26.76 24.01 4.16
CA PRO A 141 -28.16 24.25 3.80
C PRO A 141 -28.36 24.15 2.28
N ASN A 142 -29.46 23.54 1.85
CA ASN A 142 -29.82 23.34 0.43
C ASN A 142 -28.87 22.45 -0.40
N SER A 143 -28.00 21.66 0.22
CA SER A 143 -27.09 20.73 -0.50
C SER A 143 -27.75 19.45 -1.02
N GLY A 144 -29.03 19.21 -0.70
CA GLY A 144 -29.77 18.03 -1.17
C GLY A 144 -29.06 16.71 -0.81
N SER A 145 -28.92 15.81 -1.78
CA SER A 145 -28.18 14.56 -1.65
C SER A 145 -26.72 14.64 -2.14
N TYR A 146 -26.23 15.83 -2.48
CA TYR A 146 -24.92 16.00 -3.16
C TYR A 146 -23.74 15.53 -2.29
N CYS A 147 -23.86 15.62 -0.97
CA CYS A 147 -22.89 15.08 -0.02
C CYS A 147 -23.34 13.75 0.59
N PHE A 148 -24.46 13.17 0.18
CA PHE A 148 -25.03 11.95 0.78
C PHE A 148 -24.48 10.72 0.08
N ILE A 149 -23.60 9.98 0.77
CA ILE A 149 -22.98 8.79 0.18
C ILE A 149 -23.75 7.50 0.54
N TYR A 150 -23.43 6.40 -0.15
CA TYR A 150 -24.02 5.06 0.00
C TYR A 150 -24.18 4.58 1.46
N LYS A 151 -23.28 4.99 2.37
CA LYS A 151 -23.35 4.65 3.81
C LYS A 151 -24.43 5.44 4.57
N ARG A 152 -25.34 6.13 3.88
CA ARG A 152 -26.43 6.96 4.43
C ARG A 152 -25.95 8.04 5.40
N VAL A 153 -24.78 8.60 5.11
CA VAL A 153 -24.18 9.69 5.87
C VAL A 153 -23.69 10.77 4.92
N PHE A 154 -23.74 12.02 5.37
CA PHE A 154 -23.18 13.14 4.63
C PHE A 154 -21.66 13.16 4.80
N GLN A 155 -20.92 13.11 3.68
CA GLN A 155 -19.46 13.09 3.69
C GLN A 155 -18.88 13.99 2.59
N HIS A 156 -17.69 14.49 2.86
CA HIS A 156 -16.83 15.13 1.87
C HIS A 156 -15.58 14.27 1.67
N SER A 157 -15.15 14.09 0.42
CA SER A 157 -13.90 13.42 0.08
C SER A 157 -12.75 14.42 0.21
N SER A 158 -12.12 14.45 1.37
CA SER A 158 -10.85 15.17 1.56
C SER A 158 -9.69 14.20 1.37
N GLY A 159 -8.65 14.59 0.64
CA GLY A 159 -7.37 13.88 0.68
C GLY A 159 -6.84 13.86 2.12
N CYS A 160 -6.48 12.70 2.64
CA CYS A 160 -5.65 12.55 3.83
C CYS A 160 -4.32 13.26 3.59
N CYS A 161 -4.18 14.47 4.16
CA CYS A 161 -2.89 15.13 4.25
C CYS A 161 -2.07 14.43 5.35
N GLY A 162 -0.91 13.88 4.97
CA GLY A 162 0.08 13.37 5.89
C GLY A 162 1.03 14.50 6.31
N VAL A 163 1.22 14.64 7.61
CA VAL A 163 2.13 15.56 8.32
C VAL A 163 1.63 17.00 8.49
N SER A 164 0.74 17.19 9.47
CA SER A 164 0.71 18.43 10.26
C SER A 164 1.89 18.37 11.24
N GLN A 165 2.90 19.20 11.05
CA GLN A 165 3.76 19.62 12.15
C GLN A 165 3.30 21.01 12.57
N LEU A 166 2.82 21.09 13.82
CA LEU A 166 2.71 22.33 14.59
C LEU A 166 4.12 22.85 14.91
#